data_AF-A0A7V8JQU9-F1
#
_entry.id   AF-A0A7V8JQU9-F1
#
_cell.length_a   1.000
_cell.length_b   1.000
_cell.length_c   1.000
_cell.angle_alpha   90.00
_cell.angle_beta   90.00
_cell.angle_gamma   90.00
#
_symmetry.space_group_name_H-M   'P 1'
#
loop_
_entity.id
_entity.type
_entity.pdbx_description
1 polymer ?
#
loop_
_entity_poly.entity_id
_entity_poly.type
_entity_poly.pdbx_seq_one_letter_code
_entity_poly.pdbx_strand_id
1 'polypeptide(L)'
;MMLSILEDVPPWVTTLVIAFIAAAAAFAAHVVAHSLARRATRRHTLTHHVVRRAKKPFAWLLPLLALQFVWHGAPDSLAFIDTVRHYNGLALIGCVTWLIIAAIDGAARGVVEHHPVDTQNNLAARRIHTQTLVLARTGMFVAGLVGVSMMLLTFPGARQLGTSLLASAGIVGLVAGLAAKSVFSNIIAGLQIALAQPLRIDDVLIVQGEWGRVEE
;
A
#
# COMPACT_ATOMS: atom_id res chain seq x y z
N MET A 1 -35.95 -35.45 -14.75
CA MET A 1 -34.77 -35.81 -15.57
C MET A 1 -33.69 -34.72 -15.60
N MET A 2 -34.03 -33.41 -15.61
CA MET A 2 -33.01 -32.34 -15.54
C MET A 2 -32.50 -32.04 -14.11
N LEU A 3 -33.19 -32.52 -13.07
CA LEU A 3 -32.81 -32.40 -11.66
C LEU A 3 -31.91 -33.54 -11.15
N SER A 4 -31.90 -34.71 -11.81
CA SER A 4 -31.07 -35.86 -11.40
C SER A 4 -29.62 -35.76 -11.89
N ILE A 5 -29.34 -34.86 -12.86
CA ILE A 5 -27.97 -34.61 -13.34
C ILE A 5 -27.21 -33.69 -12.36
N LEU A 6 -27.91 -33.00 -11.46
CA LEU A 6 -27.33 -32.13 -10.43
C LEU A 6 -26.89 -32.87 -9.16
N GLU A 7 -27.36 -34.10 -8.93
CA GLU A 7 -26.96 -34.92 -7.77
C GLU A 7 -25.61 -35.63 -7.96
N ASP A 8 -25.21 -35.92 -9.20
CA ASP A 8 -23.94 -36.61 -9.54
C ASP A 8 -22.81 -35.65 -9.93
N VAL A 9 -23.03 -34.33 -9.83
CA VAL A 9 -21.95 -33.37 -10.11
C VAL A 9 -20.95 -33.46 -8.96
N PRO A 10 -19.67 -33.81 -9.22
CA PRO A 10 -18.67 -33.81 -8.16
C PRO A 10 -18.70 -32.44 -7.49
N PRO A 11 -18.77 -32.35 -6.15
CA PRO A 11 -18.88 -31.08 -5.43
C PRO A 11 -17.83 -30.04 -5.87
N TRP A 12 -16.67 -30.52 -6.29
CA TRP A 12 -15.58 -29.76 -6.90
C TRP A 12 -15.94 -29.02 -8.20
N VAL A 13 -16.73 -29.62 -9.09
CA VAL A 13 -17.11 -29.02 -10.38
C VAL A 13 -18.00 -27.79 -10.15
N THR A 14 -18.96 -27.88 -9.24
CA THR A 14 -19.82 -26.75 -8.87
C THR A 14 -19.02 -25.61 -8.25
N THR A 15 -18.10 -25.91 -7.32
CA THR A 15 -17.24 -24.90 -6.71
C THR A 15 -16.26 -24.27 -7.70
N LEU A 16 -15.69 -25.05 -8.63
CA LEU A 16 -14.80 -24.53 -9.69
C LEU A 16 -15.54 -23.63 -10.68
N VAL A 17 -16.78 -23.96 -11.03
CA VAL A 17 -17.62 -23.11 -11.90
C VAL A 17 -17.94 -21.79 -11.20
N ILE A 18 -18.31 -21.82 -9.91
CA ILE A 18 -18.56 -20.61 -9.11
C ILE A 18 -17.29 -19.77 -8.97
N ALA A 19 -16.14 -20.39 -8.70
CA ALA A 19 -14.86 -19.71 -8.61
C ALA A 19 -14.44 -19.08 -9.94
N PHE A 20 -14.65 -19.78 -11.06
CA PHE A 20 -14.39 -19.26 -12.40
C PHE A 20 -15.29 -18.05 -12.72
N ILE A 21 -16.59 -18.15 -12.43
CA ILE A 21 -17.54 -17.03 -12.62
C ILE A 21 -17.17 -15.85 -11.73
N ALA A 22 -16.82 -16.06 -10.47
CA ALA A 22 -16.41 -15.00 -9.55
C ALA A 22 -15.08 -14.34 -9.97
N ALA A 23 -14.10 -15.13 -10.44
CA ALA A 23 -12.85 -14.62 -10.97
C ALA A 23 -13.07 -13.81 -12.25
N ALA A 24 -13.90 -14.30 -13.17
CA ALA A 24 -14.27 -13.61 -14.40
C ALA A 24 -15.05 -12.31 -14.12
N ALA A 25 -16.00 -12.34 -13.17
CA ALA A 25 -16.76 -11.17 -12.75
C ALA A 25 -15.88 -10.12 -12.07
N ALA A 26 -14.94 -10.54 -11.22
CA ALA A 26 -14.00 -9.63 -10.57
C ALA A 26 -12.96 -9.06 -11.56
N PHE A 27 -12.54 -9.83 -12.56
CA PHE A 27 -11.72 -9.34 -13.66
C PHE A 27 -12.49 -8.33 -14.53
N ALA A 28 -13.76 -8.60 -14.83
CA ALA A 28 -14.63 -7.67 -15.55
C ALA A 28 -14.85 -6.38 -14.74
N ALA A 29 -15.13 -6.49 -13.43
CA ALA A 29 -15.26 -5.35 -12.52
C ALA A 29 -13.97 -4.51 -12.47
N HIS A 30 -12.80 -5.16 -12.52
CA HIS A 30 -11.52 -4.46 -12.64
C HIS A 30 -11.39 -3.68 -13.95
N VAL A 31 -11.77 -4.27 -15.09
CA VAL A 31 -11.75 -3.59 -16.40
C VAL A 31 -12.67 -2.36 -16.39
N VAL A 32 -13.85 -2.48 -15.77
CA VAL A 32 -14.80 -1.38 -15.62
C VAL A 32 -14.26 -0.30 -14.69
N ALA A 33 -13.77 -0.65 -13.50
CA ALA A 33 -13.16 0.28 -12.55
C ALA A 33 -11.96 1.03 -13.17
N HIS A 34 -11.17 0.35 -14.00
CA HIS A 34 -10.06 0.96 -14.75
C HIS A 34 -10.53 1.92 -15.85
N SER A 35 -11.65 1.63 -16.50
CA SER A 35 -12.25 2.54 -17.49
C SER A 35 -12.76 3.83 -16.85
N LEU A 36 -13.41 3.73 -15.67
CA LEU A 36 -13.90 4.87 -14.89
C LEU A 36 -12.75 5.67 -14.26
N ALA A 37 -11.75 5.01 -13.68
CA ALA A 37 -10.58 5.66 -13.11
C ALA A 37 -9.79 6.45 -14.17
N ARG A 38 -9.63 5.91 -15.40
CA ARG A 38 -9.02 6.66 -16.50
C ARG A 38 -9.82 7.91 -16.92
N ARG A 39 -11.15 7.86 -16.78
CA ARG A 39 -12.03 8.99 -17.12
C ARG A 39 -11.98 10.09 -16.06
N ALA A 40 -11.81 9.72 -14.79
CA ALA A 40 -11.72 10.65 -13.65
C ALA A 40 -10.33 11.29 -13.47
N THR A 41 -9.23 10.57 -13.77
CA THR A 41 -7.86 11.09 -13.58
C THR A 41 -7.36 11.99 -14.73
N ARG A 42 -8.22 12.36 -15.69
CA ARG A 42 -7.83 13.20 -16.83
C ARG A 42 -7.58 14.68 -16.48
N ARG A 43 -7.71 15.08 -15.20
CA ARG A 43 -7.72 16.49 -14.78
C ARG A 43 -6.61 16.95 -13.80
N HIS A 44 -5.79 16.08 -13.21
CA HIS A 44 -4.65 16.49 -12.35
C HIS A 44 -3.42 15.56 -12.49
N THR A 45 -2.23 16.16 -12.63
CA THR A 45 -0.95 15.50 -12.97
C THR A 45 -0.31 14.72 -11.82
N LEU A 46 -0.44 15.16 -10.56
CA LEU A 46 0.06 14.46 -9.35
C LEU A 46 -0.58 13.09 -9.12
N THR A 47 -1.90 13.03 -9.25
CA THR A 47 -2.70 11.84 -8.97
C THR A 47 -2.47 10.76 -10.02
N HIS A 48 -2.02 11.13 -11.22
CA HIS A 48 -1.86 10.21 -12.35
C HIS A 48 -0.76 9.16 -12.13
N HIS A 49 0.35 9.49 -11.47
CA HIS A 49 1.49 8.59 -11.33
C HIS A 49 1.29 7.55 -10.21
N VAL A 50 0.73 7.97 -9.07
CA VAL A 50 0.33 7.07 -7.97
C VAL A 50 -0.77 6.11 -8.44
N VAL A 51 -1.81 6.64 -9.09
CA VAL A 51 -2.94 5.82 -9.57
C VAL A 51 -2.49 4.87 -10.68
N ARG A 52 -1.56 5.26 -11.57
CA ARG A 52 -1.08 4.37 -12.65
C ARG A 52 -0.25 3.20 -12.12
N ARG A 53 0.47 3.36 -11.01
CA ARG A 53 1.30 2.30 -10.41
C ARG A 53 0.48 1.37 -9.50
N ALA A 54 -0.45 1.91 -8.72
CA ALA A 54 -1.36 1.14 -7.87
C ALA A 54 -2.37 0.29 -8.67
N LYS A 55 -2.62 0.62 -9.94
CA LYS A 55 -3.55 -0.09 -10.83
C LYS A 55 -3.28 -1.59 -10.95
N LYS A 56 -2.02 -1.99 -11.15
CA LYS A 56 -1.67 -3.41 -11.37
C LYS A 56 -1.95 -4.25 -10.12
N PRO A 57 -1.46 -3.90 -8.92
CA PRO A 57 -1.78 -4.68 -7.72
C PRO A 57 -3.27 -4.61 -7.35
N PHE A 58 -3.95 -3.47 -7.53
CA PHE A 58 -5.40 -3.38 -7.27
C PHE A 58 -6.23 -4.28 -8.21
N ALA A 59 -5.71 -4.56 -9.41
CA ALA A 59 -6.31 -5.49 -10.36
C ALA A 59 -6.37 -6.93 -9.86
N TRP A 60 -5.33 -7.35 -9.15
CA TRP A 60 -5.22 -8.69 -8.62
C TRP A 60 -5.92 -8.85 -7.27
N LEU A 61 -6.07 -7.76 -6.51
CA LEU A 61 -6.69 -7.78 -5.20
C LEU A 61 -8.19 -8.11 -5.25
N LEU A 62 -8.93 -7.51 -6.18
CA LEU A 62 -10.37 -7.74 -6.36
C LEU A 62 -10.75 -9.21 -6.68
N PRO A 63 -10.14 -9.87 -7.68
CA PRO A 63 -10.43 -11.28 -7.94
C PRO A 63 -9.98 -12.20 -6.80
N LEU A 64 -8.85 -11.93 -6.15
CA LEU A 64 -8.43 -12.72 -5.00
C LEU A 64 -9.39 -12.58 -3.80
N LEU A 65 -9.96 -11.40 -3.58
CA LEU A 65 -11.00 -11.19 -2.56
C LEU A 65 -12.28 -11.92 -2.92
N ALA A 66 -12.74 -11.81 -4.17
CA ALA A 66 -13.94 -12.51 -4.62
C ALA A 66 -13.78 -14.03 -4.48
N LEU A 67 -12.62 -14.56 -4.89
CA LEU A 67 -12.26 -15.95 -4.71
C LEU A 67 -12.24 -16.35 -3.22
N GLN A 68 -11.71 -15.50 -2.33
CA GLN A 68 -11.71 -15.76 -0.89
C GLN A 68 -13.12 -16.00 -0.35
N PHE A 69 -14.09 -15.17 -0.74
CA PHE A 69 -15.50 -15.35 -0.34
C PHE A 69 -16.08 -16.66 -0.86
N VAL A 70 -15.78 -17.03 -2.12
CA VAL A 70 -16.23 -18.29 -2.72
C VAL A 70 -15.66 -19.49 -1.98
N TRP A 71 -14.34 -19.49 -1.71
CA TRP A 71 -13.68 -20.61 -1.05
C TRP A 71 -14.16 -20.78 0.38
N HIS A 72 -14.42 -19.68 1.11
CA HIS A 72 -14.91 -19.74 2.48
C HIS A 72 -16.38 -20.19 2.57
N GLY A 73 -17.18 -19.90 1.53
CA GLY A 73 -18.56 -20.40 1.42
C GLY A 73 -18.68 -21.83 0.88
N ALA A 74 -17.60 -22.43 0.39
CA ALA A 74 -17.59 -23.81 -0.10
C ALA A 74 -17.74 -24.82 1.05
N PRO A 75 -18.46 -25.94 0.87
CA PRO A 75 -18.59 -26.97 1.90
C PRO A 75 -17.24 -27.54 2.35
N ASP A 76 -17.07 -27.77 3.65
CA ASP A 76 -15.84 -28.36 4.20
C ASP A 76 -15.66 -29.85 3.84
N SER A 77 -16.67 -30.46 3.22
CA SER A 77 -16.60 -31.84 2.70
C SER A 77 -15.74 -31.98 1.44
N LEU A 78 -15.29 -30.87 0.82
CA LEU A 78 -14.43 -30.90 -0.36
C LEU A 78 -12.99 -31.28 0.02
N ALA A 79 -12.51 -32.41 -0.51
CA ALA A 79 -11.12 -32.84 -0.33
C ALA A 79 -10.13 -31.77 -0.80
N PHE A 80 -9.19 -31.31 0.03
CA PHE A 80 -8.20 -30.24 -0.22
C PHE A 80 -8.71 -28.80 -0.20
N ILE A 81 -9.95 -28.53 0.22
CA ILE A 81 -10.47 -27.15 0.28
C ILE A 81 -9.66 -26.24 1.21
N ASP A 82 -9.16 -26.78 2.32
CA ASP A 82 -8.31 -26.03 3.25
C ASP A 82 -7.00 -25.58 2.61
N THR A 83 -6.43 -26.42 1.73
CA THR A 83 -5.23 -26.08 0.96
C THR A 83 -5.51 -24.93 -0.01
N VAL A 84 -6.65 -24.96 -0.72
CA VAL A 84 -7.04 -23.89 -1.63
C VAL A 84 -7.30 -22.58 -0.87
N ARG A 85 -8.03 -22.63 0.25
CA ARG A 85 -8.26 -21.48 1.14
C ARG A 85 -6.94 -20.88 1.63
N HIS A 86 -5.99 -21.75 2.02
CA HIS A 86 -4.68 -21.32 2.51
C HIS A 86 -3.86 -20.61 1.43
N TYR A 87 -3.74 -21.19 0.23
CA TYR A 87 -2.99 -20.57 -0.87
C TYR A 87 -3.66 -19.29 -1.37
N ASN A 88 -4.99 -19.20 -1.41
CA ASN A 88 -5.68 -17.97 -1.74
C ASN A 88 -5.41 -16.87 -0.71
N GLY A 89 -5.41 -17.22 0.58
CA GLY A 89 -5.00 -16.31 1.67
C GLY A 89 -3.56 -15.82 1.51
N LEU A 90 -2.64 -16.72 1.15
CA LEU A 90 -1.24 -16.37 0.90
C LEU A 90 -1.09 -15.40 -0.29
N ALA A 91 -1.83 -15.65 -1.37
CA ALA A 91 -1.88 -14.77 -2.54
C ALA A 91 -2.45 -13.39 -2.18
N LEU A 92 -3.48 -13.33 -1.33
CA LEU A 92 -4.05 -12.07 -0.83
C LEU A 92 -3.02 -11.25 -0.05
N ILE A 93 -2.30 -11.88 0.89
CA ILE A 93 -1.24 -11.21 1.65
C ILE A 93 -0.19 -10.64 0.69
N GLY A 94 0.28 -11.44 -0.27
CA GLY A 94 1.26 -10.99 -1.27
C GLY A 94 0.74 -9.84 -2.13
N CYS A 95 -0.53 -9.88 -2.53
CA CYS A 95 -1.14 -8.82 -3.31
C CYS A 95 -1.27 -7.51 -2.53
N VAL A 96 -1.64 -7.57 -1.25
CA VAL A 96 -1.70 -6.40 -0.36
C VAL A 96 -0.30 -5.81 -0.16
N THR A 97 0.71 -6.65 0.11
CA THR A 97 2.09 -6.20 0.23
C THR A 97 2.58 -5.54 -1.06
N TRP A 98 2.28 -6.13 -2.21
CA TRP A 98 2.63 -5.55 -3.51
C TRP A 98 1.94 -4.20 -3.75
N LEU A 99 0.67 -4.07 -3.34
CA LEU A 99 -0.07 -2.80 -3.42
C LEU A 99 0.61 -1.71 -2.60
N ILE A 100 1.01 -2.00 -1.37
CA ILE A 100 1.70 -1.06 -0.48
C ILE A 100 3.03 -0.62 -1.11
N ILE A 101 3.84 -1.57 -1.58
CA ILE A 101 5.13 -1.29 -2.24
C ILE A 101 4.93 -0.41 -3.49
N ALA A 102 3.93 -0.74 -4.33
CA ALA A 102 3.64 0.04 -5.54
C ALA A 102 3.13 1.45 -5.21
N ALA A 103 2.39 1.63 -4.11
CA ALA A 103 1.95 2.94 -3.65
C ALA A 103 3.14 3.79 -3.19
N ILE A 104 4.08 3.20 -2.45
CA ILE A 104 5.32 3.89 -2.02
C ILE A 104 6.17 4.31 -3.23
N ASP A 105 6.42 3.41 -4.19
CA ASP A 105 7.15 3.73 -5.44
C ASP A 105 6.44 4.82 -6.25
N GLY A 106 5.10 4.74 -6.35
CA GLY A 106 4.28 5.75 -7.03
C GLY A 106 4.36 7.13 -6.37
N ALA A 107 4.27 7.20 -5.04
CA ALA A 107 4.36 8.44 -4.28
C ALA A 107 5.75 9.08 -4.40
N ALA A 108 6.81 8.27 -4.29
CA ALA A 108 8.19 8.71 -4.41
C ALA A 108 8.47 9.35 -5.77
N ARG A 109 8.03 8.70 -6.86
CA ARG A 109 8.16 9.24 -8.22
C ARG A 109 7.33 10.51 -8.42
N GLY A 110 6.13 10.56 -7.84
CA GLY A 110 5.30 11.77 -7.87
C GLY A 110 6.01 12.98 -7.26
N VAL A 111 6.66 12.80 -6.10
CA VAL A 111 7.45 13.86 -5.45
C VAL A 111 8.65 14.28 -6.30
N VAL A 112 9.36 13.30 -6.86
CA VAL A 112 10.52 13.51 -7.73
C VAL A 112 10.14 14.31 -8.99
N GLU A 113 9.04 13.97 -9.64
CA GLU A 113 8.58 14.64 -10.88
C GLU A 113 8.14 16.09 -10.64
N HIS A 114 7.75 16.45 -9.41
CA HIS A 114 7.36 17.82 -9.05
C HIS A 114 8.56 18.75 -8.78
N HIS A 115 9.76 18.20 -8.70
CA HIS A 115 11.00 18.96 -8.46
C HIS A 115 12.03 18.65 -9.56
N PRO A 116 11.78 19.07 -10.83
CA PRO A 116 12.69 18.81 -11.93
C PRO A 116 14.05 19.47 -11.67
N VAL A 117 15.12 18.70 -11.87
CA VAL A 117 16.52 19.06 -11.56
C VAL A 117 17.12 20.03 -12.60
N ASP A 118 16.30 20.55 -13.52
CA ASP A 118 16.75 21.20 -14.77
C ASP A 118 16.90 22.73 -14.67
N THR A 119 17.41 23.22 -13.54
CA THR A 119 17.82 24.62 -13.36
C THR A 119 19.25 24.68 -12.81
N GLN A 120 20.04 25.63 -13.30
CA GLN A 120 21.50 25.67 -13.22
C GLN A 120 22.14 25.78 -11.81
N ASN A 121 21.40 25.55 -10.72
CA ASN A 121 21.98 25.55 -9.37
C ASN A 121 21.17 24.70 -8.36
N ASN A 122 21.04 23.38 -8.61
CA ASN A 122 20.01 22.58 -7.94
C ASN A 122 20.53 21.52 -6.94
N LEU A 123 21.42 21.92 -6.02
CA LEU A 123 21.78 21.10 -4.85
C LEU A 123 20.53 20.67 -4.06
N ALA A 124 19.54 21.57 -3.94
CA ALA A 124 18.26 21.32 -3.29
C ALA A 124 17.45 20.22 -3.98
N ALA A 125 17.21 20.30 -5.31
CA ALA A 125 16.46 19.25 -6.01
C ALA A 125 17.18 17.90 -6.05
N ARG A 126 18.52 17.89 -6.16
CA ARG A 126 19.31 16.64 -6.08
C ARG A 126 19.20 15.99 -4.69
N ARG A 127 19.22 16.82 -3.64
CA ARG A 127 19.03 16.39 -2.25
C ARG A 127 17.63 15.79 -2.06
N ILE A 128 16.58 16.46 -2.52
CA ILE A 128 15.19 15.97 -2.46
C ILE A 128 15.09 14.64 -3.19
N HIS A 129 15.59 14.53 -4.42
CA HIS A 129 15.55 13.29 -5.19
C HIS A 129 16.17 12.11 -4.44
N THR A 130 17.36 12.31 -3.88
CA THR A 130 18.08 11.27 -3.17
C THR A 130 17.37 10.89 -1.87
N GLN A 131 16.94 11.88 -1.07
CA GLN A 131 16.24 11.66 0.19
C GLN A 131 14.89 10.95 -0.02
N THR A 132 14.12 11.35 -1.03
CA THR A 132 12.84 10.72 -1.38
C THR A 132 13.03 9.26 -1.77
N LEU A 133 14.01 8.94 -2.62
CA LEU A 133 14.26 7.56 -3.03
C LEU A 133 14.79 6.67 -1.90
N VAL A 134 15.64 7.22 -1.03
CA VAL A 134 16.13 6.50 0.16
C VAL A 134 14.95 6.19 1.08
N LEU A 135 14.10 7.17 1.37
CA LEU A 135 12.93 6.97 2.24
C LEU A 135 11.97 5.93 1.63
N ALA A 136 11.72 6.01 0.33
CA ALA A 136 10.89 5.05 -0.39
C ALA A 136 11.47 3.63 -0.34
N ARG A 137 12.78 3.48 -0.54
CA ARG A 137 13.47 2.19 -0.46
C ARG A 137 13.36 1.56 0.93
N THR A 138 13.56 2.35 1.97
CA THR A 138 13.38 1.90 3.36
C THR A 138 11.94 1.47 3.63
N GLY A 139 10.96 2.28 3.21
CA GLY A 139 9.54 1.94 3.37
C GLY A 139 9.13 0.66 2.63
N MET A 140 9.60 0.49 1.39
CA MET A 140 9.34 -0.74 0.61
C MET A 140 9.97 -1.97 1.27
N PHE A 141 11.18 -1.85 1.82
CA PHE A 141 11.83 -2.94 2.55
C PHE A 141 11.03 -3.34 3.79
N VAL A 142 10.60 -2.37 4.61
CA VAL A 142 9.76 -2.62 5.79
C VAL A 142 8.43 -3.27 5.41
N ALA A 143 7.76 -2.77 4.37
CA ALA A 143 6.52 -3.36 3.88
C ALA A 143 6.70 -4.81 3.42
N GLY A 144 7.80 -5.10 2.71
CA GLY A 144 8.17 -6.46 2.30
C GLY A 144 8.45 -7.38 3.50
N LEU A 145 9.21 -6.91 4.48
CA LEU A 145 9.51 -7.65 5.72
C LEU A 145 8.22 -8.02 6.47
N VAL A 146 7.30 -7.07 6.64
CA VAL A 146 5.99 -7.31 7.27
C VAL A 146 5.17 -8.31 6.46
N GLY A 147 5.13 -8.17 5.13
CA GLY A 147 4.44 -9.08 4.24
C GLY A 147 4.94 -10.52 4.34
N VAL A 148 6.26 -10.73 4.27
CA VAL A 148 6.89 -12.04 4.44
C VAL A 148 6.59 -12.61 5.83
N SER A 149 6.64 -11.79 6.87
CA SER A 149 6.34 -12.24 8.23
C SER A 149 4.88 -12.69 8.36
N MET A 150 3.92 -11.94 7.77
CA MET A 150 2.51 -12.33 7.72
C MET A 150 2.29 -13.63 6.93
N MET A 151 3.03 -13.84 5.84
CA MET A 151 3.01 -15.12 5.11
C MET A 151 3.54 -16.27 5.98
N LEU A 152 4.62 -16.08 6.73
CA LEU A 152 5.17 -17.12 7.61
C LEU A 152 4.19 -17.50 8.75
N LEU A 153 3.41 -16.54 9.26
CA LEU A 153 2.40 -16.79 10.30
C LEU A 153 1.29 -17.73 9.86
N THR A 154 1.02 -17.86 8.55
CA THR A 154 -0.01 -18.76 8.03
C THR A 154 0.44 -20.22 8.19
N PHE A 155 1.73 -20.50 8.06
CA PHE A 155 2.29 -21.85 8.18
C PHE A 155 2.54 -22.22 9.65
N PRO A 156 1.93 -23.29 10.19
CA PRO A 156 2.13 -23.69 11.58
C PRO A 156 3.61 -23.86 11.97
N GLY A 157 4.41 -24.49 11.10
CA GLY A 157 5.83 -24.72 11.34
C GLY A 157 6.72 -23.48 11.25
N ALA A 158 6.27 -22.41 10.59
CA ALA A 158 7.05 -21.17 10.43
C ALA A 158 6.50 -20.00 11.26
N ARG A 159 5.39 -20.20 11.98
CA ARG A 159 4.72 -19.15 12.75
C ARG A 159 5.64 -18.50 13.78
N GLN A 160 6.47 -19.27 14.47
CA GLN A 160 7.43 -18.71 15.44
C GLN A 160 8.43 -17.75 14.79
N LEU A 161 8.88 -18.05 13.57
CA LEU A 161 9.76 -17.16 12.79
C LEU A 161 9.01 -15.89 12.37
N GLY A 162 7.77 -16.02 11.88
CA GLY A 162 6.94 -14.85 11.55
C GLY A 162 6.71 -13.94 12.75
N THR A 163 6.40 -14.51 13.92
CA THR A 163 6.18 -13.75 15.15
C THR A 163 7.46 -13.06 15.64
N SER A 164 8.61 -13.73 15.61
CA SER A 164 9.88 -13.12 16.05
C SER A 164 10.33 -11.99 15.13
N LEU A 165 10.14 -12.14 13.81
CA LEU A 165 10.39 -11.08 12.84
C LEU A 165 9.49 -9.87 13.08
N LEU A 166 8.17 -10.07 13.27
CA LEU A 166 7.28 -8.95 13.59
C LEU A 166 7.59 -8.31 14.94
N ALA A 167 7.93 -9.09 15.97
CA ALA A 167 8.27 -8.56 17.28
C ALA A 167 9.52 -7.66 17.21
N SER A 168 10.58 -8.11 16.56
CA SER A 168 11.81 -7.33 16.37
C SER A 168 11.58 -6.09 15.49
N ALA A 169 10.86 -6.23 14.38
CA ALA A 169 10.47 -5.10 13.54
C ALA A 169 9.62 -4.08 14.32
N GLY A 170 8.74 -4.54 15.21
CA GLY A 170 7.95 -3.70 16.10
C GLY A 170 8.81 -2.88 17.06
N ILE A 171 9.81 -3.49 17.70
CA ILE A 171 10.75 -2.79 18.59
C ILE A 171 11.55 -1.74 17.79
N VAL A 172 12.09 -2.11 16.62
CA VAL A 172 12.80 -1.16 15.75
C VAL A 172 11.87 -0.01 15.32
N GLY A 173 10.62 -0.32 14.99
CA GLY A 173 9.59 0.66 14.63
C GLY A 173 9.27 1.63 15.78
N LEU A 174 9.18 1.13 17.02
CA LEU A 174 8.99 1.97 18.21
C LEU A 174 10.15 2.94 18.42
N VAL A 175 11.39 2.46 18.33
CA VAL A 175 12.59 3.29 18.47
C VAL A 175 12.65 4.35 17.36
N ALA A 176 12.42 3.96 16.11
CA ALA A 176 12.38 4.87 14.97
C ALA A 176 11.26 5.91 15.11
N GLY A 177 10.08 5.49 15.58
CA GLY A 177 8.94 6.39 15.83
C GLY A 177 9.24 7.41 16.92
N LEU A 178 9.87 6.98 18.02
CA LEU A 178 10.30 7.89 19.08
C LEU A 178 11.35 8.89 18.58
N ALA A 179 12.30 8.43 17.77
CA ALA A 179 13.30 9.30 17.14
C ALA A 179 12.68 10.33 16.17
N ALA A 180 11.59 9.96 15.49
CA ALA A 180 10.88 10.85 14.57
C ALA A 180 10.00 11.91 15.28
N LYS A 181 9.83 11.84 16.61
CA LYS A 181 8.95 12.74 17.38
C LYS A 181 9.24 14.22 17.13
N SER A 182 10.52 14.63 17.07
CA SER A 182 10.90 16.03 16.82
C SER A 182 10.47 16.52 15.44
N VAL A 183 10.60 15.67 14.42
CA VAL A 183 10.19 15.99 13.04
C VAL A 183 8.69 16.23 12.99
N PHE A 184 7.88 15.32 13.55
CA PHE A 184 6.42 15.50 13.59
C PHE A 184 6.00 16.72 14.41
N SER A 185 6.64 16.94 15.56
CA SER A 185 6.39 18.13 16.39
C SER A 185 6.67 19.42 15.62
N ASN A 186 7.76 19.47 14.86
CA ASN A 186 8.13 20.63 14.06
C ASN A 186 7.17 20.86 12.89
N ILE A 187 6.70 19.79 12.23
CA ILE A 187 5.69 19.89 11.16
C ILE A 187 4.37 20.43 11.71
N ILE A 188 3.92 19.92 12.87
CA ILE A 188 2.69 20.40 13.53
C ILE A 188 2.85 21.87 13.93
N ALA A 189 3.98 22.24 14.51
CA ALA A 189 4.28 23.63 14.85
C ALA A 189 4.29 24.53 13.61
N GLY A 190 4.93 24.10 12.52
CA GLY A 190 4.95 24.84 11.26
C GLY A 190 3.55 25.01 10.65
N LEU A 191 2.72 23.95 10.68
CA LEU A 191 1.33 24.03 10.24
C LEU A 191 0.50 24.98 11.13
N GLN A 192 0.71 24.95 12.44
CA GLN A 192 0.05 25.86 13.37
C GLN A 192 0.45 27.31 13.09
N ILE A 193 1.73 27.60 12.85
CA ILE A 193 2.21 28.94 12.49
C ILE A 193 1.60 29.38 11.16
N ALA A 194 1.61 28.51 10.14
CA ALA A 194 1.06 28.82 8.82
C ALA A 194 -0.44 29.10 8.84
N LEU A 195 -1.20 28.39 9.68
CA LEU A 195 -2.66 28.55 9.80
C LEU A 195 -3.05 29.73 10.70
N ALA A 196 -2.37 29.91 11.83
CA ALA A 196 -2.65 31.00 12.76
C ALA A 196 -2.09 32.35 12.27
N GLN A 197 -1.13 32.32 11.33
CA GLN A 197 -0.41 33.48 10.80
C GLN A 197 -0.01 34.50 11.90
N PRO A 198 0.63 34.07 13.01
CA PRO A 198 0.98 34.97 14.10
C PRO A 198 2.13 35.93 13.75
N LEU A 199 2.85 35.63 12.67
CA LEU A 199 4.05 36.32 12.20
C LEU A 199 3.92 36.48 10.69
N ARG A 200 4.33 37.64 10.17
CA ARG A 200 4.36 37.96 8.74
C ARG A 200 5.79 38.01 8.24
N ILE A 201 5.96 37.84 6.93
CA ILE A 201 7.25 38.08 6.27
C ILE A 201 7.68 39.51 6.58
N ASP A 202 8.97 39.69 6.85
CA ASP A 202 9.60 40.93 7.27
C ASP A 202 9.37 41.37 8.72
N ASP A 203 8.64 40.59 9.53
CA ASP A 203 8.55 40.85 10.96
C ASP A 203 9.93 40.64 11.63
N VAL A 204 10.24 41.52 12.58
CA VAL A 204 11.48 41.48 13.37
C VAL A 204 11.19 40.87 14.73
N LEU A 205 11.93 39.82 15.06
CA LEU A 205 11.67 38.96 16.20
C LEU A 205 12.94 38.81 17.05
N ILE A 206 12.77 38.67 18.36
CA ILE A 206 13.85 38.28 19.26
C ILE A 206 13.52 36.88 19.78
N VAL A 207 14.30 35.88 19.35
CA VAL A 207 14.10 34.47 19.72
C VAL A 207 15.35 33.98 20.43
N GLN A 208 15.19 33.50 21.67
CA GLN A 208 16.31 33.04 22.51
C GLN A 208 17.41 34.10 22.72
N GLY A 209 17.05 35.38 22.70
CA GLY A 209 18.00 36.49 22.87
C GLY A 209 18.71 36.93 21.58
N GLU A 210 18.47 36.25 20.46
CA GLU A 210 19.01 36.60 19.15
C GLU A 210 18.00 37.41 18.34
N TRP A 211 18.49 38.47 17.67
CA TRP A 211 17.71 39.31 16.78
C TRP A 211 17.67 38.69 15.38
N GLY A 212 16.47 38.56 14.80
CA GLY A 212 16.29 38.04 13.45
C GLY A 212 15.07 38.62 12.74
N ARG A 213 15.08 38.56 11.41
CA ARG A 213 13.95 38.94 10.55
C ARG A 213 13.40 37.69 9.85
N VAL A 214 12.09 37.61 9.72
CA VAL A 214 11.43 36.51 9.00
C VAL A 214 11.64 36.68 7.50
N GLU A 215 12.35 35.74 6.87
CA GLU A 215 12.61 35.75 5.42
C GLU A 215 11.58 34.94 4.61
N GLU A 216 11.14 33.78 5.11
CA GLU A 216 10.21 32.84 4.45
C GLU A 216 9.24 32.15 5.42
#